data_AF-A0AAQ0D7A6-F1
#
_entry.id   AF-A0AAQ0D7A6-F1
#
_cell.length_a   1.000
_cell.length_b   1.000
_cell.length_c   1.000
_cell.angle_alpha   90.00
_cell.angle_beta   90.00
_cell.angle_gamma   90.00
#
_symmetry.space_group_name_H-M   'P 1'
#
loop_
_entity.id
_entity.type
_entity.pdbx_description
1 polymer ?
#
loop_
_entity_poly.entity_id
_entity_poly.type
_entity_poly.pdbx_seq_one_letter_code
_entity_poly.pdbx_strand_id
1 'polypeptide(L)'
;MKSDLTSRKHNHAHPSQHRQPNYEPSPSSNPKWLIALIILLIIIVLGGMIYGGYRLSQVKLHFNTTENKATTTQSEQDTKTVHLDVLSYDFSQDFMHSDRIDGYQNFHIGDTRKDVEATRGPPKKTVEIDGRDAASYGDLAISYNAQHQVEHIYVTPHEVTTAQFIGVHQAPNMTDGNIWYYDSRQDNPYTIKVYTQNDQVIAIENIPQI
;
A
#
# COMPACT_ATOMS: atom_id res chain seq x y z
N MET A 1 46.26 -86.64 -33.27
CA MET A 1 46.76 -85.32 -32.81
C MET A 1 46.75 -84.37 -34.02
N LYS A 2 46.42 -83.07 -33.95
CA LYS A 2 47.11 -81.95 -33.26
C LYS A 2 48.60 -81.87 -33.66
N SER A 3 49.13 -80.86 -34.33
CA SER A 3 48.51 -79.69 -35.04
C SER A 3 49.42 -79.29 -36.25
N ASP A 4 49.86 -78.08 -36.64
CA ASP A 4 49.74 -76.68 -36.16
C ASP A 4 50.29 -75.66 -37.23
N LEU A 5 50.34 -74.36 -36.88
CA LEU A 5 51.14 -73.26 -37.44
C LEU A 5 50.88 -72.62 -38.84
N THR A 6 50.22 -71.43 -38.82
CA THR A 6 50.67 -70.13 -39.39
C THR A 6 50.78 -69.83 -40.92
N SER A 7 50.82 -68.51 -41.22
CA SER A 7 51.43 -67.82 -42.39
C SER A 7 50.50 -67.49 -43.59
N ARG A 8 50.54 -66.33 -44.31
CA ARG A 8 51.09 -64.96 -44.10
C ARG A 8 50.76 -64.03 -45.32
N LYS A 9 50.39 -62.74 -45.08
CA LYS A 9 50.33 -61.62 -46.07
C LYS A 9 49.28 -61.76 -47.22
N HIS A 10 48.88 -60.74 -47.99
CA HIS A 10 49.18 -59.28 -48.11
C HIS A 10 48.01 -58.53 -48.80
N ASN A 11 47.75 -57.25 -48.44
CA ASN A 11 47.36 -56.08 -49.29
C ASN A 11 46.14 -56.16 -50.28
N HIS A 12 45.48 -55.09 -50.78
CA HIS A 12 45.62 -53.62 -50.70
C HIS A 12 44.23 -52.89 -50.71
N ALA A 13 44.28 -51.57 -50.50
CA ALA A 13 43.24 -50.53 -50.39
C ALA A 13 42.06 -50.45 -51.41
N HIS A 14 40.90 -49.98 -50.90
CA HIS A 14 39.96 -48.89 -51.34
C HIS A 14 39.58 -48.67 -52.84
N PRO A 15 38.45 -47.95 -53.15
CA PRO A 15 37.52 -47.24 -52.27
C PRO A 15 36.02 -47.63 -52.40
N SER A 16 35.18 -46.94 -51.64
CA SER A 16 33.73 -47.14 -51.45
C SER A 16 32.85 -46.59 -52.58
N GLN A 17 31.69 -47.23 -52.82
CA GLN A 17 30.51 -46.57 -53.40
C GLN A 17 29.24 -46.79 -52.57
N HIS A 18 28.52 -45.68 -52.40
CA HIS A 18 27.20 -45.45 -51.82
C HIS A 18 26.07 -46.43 -52.21
N ARG A 19 25.28 -46.85 -51.21
CA ARG A 19 23.83 -47.15 -51.36
C ARG A 19 23.15 -46.98 -49.99
N GLN A 20 22.12 -46.14 -49.89
CA GLN A 20 21.36 -45.98 -48.64
C GLN A 20 20.26 -47.05 -48.51
N PRO A 21 20.01 -47.59 -47.31
CA PRO A 21 18.80 -48.37 -47.02
C PRO A 21 17.60 -47.43 -46.81
N ASN A 22 16.41 -47.89 -47.22
CA ASN A 22 15.14 -47.21 -47.00
C ASN A 22 14.67 -47.38 -45.54
N TYR A 23 14.03 -46.36 -44.96
CA TYR A 23 13.40 -46.46 -43.65
C TYR A 23 11.88 -46.56 -43.80
N GLU A 24 11.31 -47.72 -43.44
CA GLU A 24 9.86 -47.86 -43.26
C GLU A 24 9.45 -47.32 -41.86
N PRO A 25 8.38 -46.51 -41.75
CA PRO A 25 7.88 -46.03 -40.47
C PRO A 25 7.05 -47.10 -39.76
N SER A 26 7.36 -47.39 -38.49
CA SER A 26 6.54 -48.28 -37.66
C SER A 26 5.23 -47.60 -37.22
N PRO A 27 4.09 -48.33 -37.10
CA PRO A 27 2.80 -47.74 -36.79
C PRO A 27 2.68 -47.29 -35.33
N SER A 28 2.49 -45.98 -35.11
CA SER A 28 2.24 -45.41 -33.78
C SER A 28 0.80 -45.67 -33.31
N SER A 29 0.60 -46.67 -32.45
CA SER A 29 -0.69 -47.00 -31.85
C SER A 29 -1.10 -46.01 -30.76
N ASN A 30 -1.56 -44.81 -31.16
CA ASN A 30 -2.02 -43.72 -30.28
C ASN A 30 -2.92 -44.22 -29.14
N PRO A 31 -2.39 -44.37 -27.90
CA PRO A 31 -3.08 -45.15 -26.89
C PRO A 31 -3.90 -44.20 -26.03
N LYS A 32 -5.24 -44.28 -26.15
CA LYS A 32 -6.18 -43.33 -25.52
C LYS A 32 -6.01 -43.22 -23.99
N TRP A 33 -5.43 -44.23 -23.35
CA TRP A 33 -5.08 -44.22 -21.92
C TRP A 33 -4.12 -43.09 -21.52
N LEU A 34 -3.26 -42.63 -22.43
CA LEU A 34 -2.23 -41.63 -22.14
C LEU A 34 -2.87 -40.25 -21.99
N ILE A 35 -3.86 -39.94 -22.83
CA ILE A 35 -4.66 -38.72 -22.75
C ILE A 35 -5.48 -38.71 -21.45
N ALA A 36 -6.09 -39.85 -21.08
CA ALA A 36 -6.82 -39.99 -19.81
C ALA A 36 -5.89 -39.80 -18.59
N LEU A 37 -4.67 -40.34 -18.63
CA LEU A 37 -3.67 -40.18 -17.57
C LEU A 37 -3.19 -38.72 -17.45
N ILE A 38 -2.98 -38.02 -18.57
CA ILE A 38 -2.64 -36.59 -18.58
C ILE A 38 -3.78 -35.73 -17.97
N ILE A 39 -5.04 -36.00 -18.34
CA ILE A 39 -6.20 -35.30 -17.77
C ILE A 39 -6.31 -35.54 -16.26
N LEU A 40 -6.10 -36.78 -15.80
CA LEU A 40 -6.10 -37.13 -14.38
C LEU A 40 -5.01 -36.38 -13.61
N LEU A 41 -3.79 -36.30 -14.15
CA LEU A 41 -2.70 -35.52 -13.55
C LEU A 41 -3.03 -34.03 -13.44
N ILE A 42 -3.65 -33.43 -14.48
CA ILE A 42 -4.05 -32.02 -14.45
C ILE A 42 -5.09 -31.76 -13.34
N ILE A 43 -6.08 -32.65 -13.18
CA ILE A 43 -7.08 -32.54 -12.11
C ILE A 43 -6.44 -32.65 -10.72
N ILE A 44 -5.48 -33.57 -10.54
CA ILE A 44 -4.72 -33.72 -9.28
C ILE A 44 -3.88 -32.47 -8.99
N VAL A 45 -3.22 -31.88 -10.00
CA VAL A 45 -2.45 -30.63 -9.84
C VAL A 45 -3.35 -29.45 -9.48
N LEU A 46 -4.51 -29.29 -10.14
CA LEU A 46 -5.47 -28.23 -9.83
C LEU A 46 -6.05 -28.38 -8.41
N GLY A 47 -6.47 -29.58 -8.02
CA GLY A 47 -6.92 -29.86 -6.65
C GLY A 47 -5.80 -29.62 -5.61
N GLY A 48 -4.56 -30.00 -5.94
CA GLY A 48 -3.38 -29.74 -5.12
C GLY A 48 -3.07 -28.26 -4.96
N MET A 49 -3.23 -27.44 -6.00
CA MET A 49 -3.05 -25.98 -5.89
C MET A 49 -4.17 -25.30 -5.09
N ILE A 50 -5.43 -25.74 -5.24
CA ILE A 50 -6.55 -25.21 -4.44
C ILE A 50 -6.38 -25.56 -2.96
N TYR A 51 -6.09 -26.83 -2.65
CA TYR A 51 -5.83 -27.28 -1.28
C TYR A 51 -4.56 -26.64 -0.69
N GLY A 52 -3.51 -26.51 -1.50
CA GLY A 52 -2.25 -25.86 -1.15
C GLY A 52 -2.46 -24.39 -0.80
N GLY A 53 -3.17 -23.63 -1.64
CA GLY A 53 -3.52 -22.22 -1.38
C GLY A 53 -4.37 -22.05 -0.13
N TYR A 54 -5.42 -22.88 0.05
CA TYR A 54 -6.26 -22.85 1.25
C TYR A 54 -5.48 -23.15 2.54
N ARG A 55 -4.49 -24.06 2.48
CA ARG A 55 -3.57 -24.30 3.61
C ARG A 55 -2.59 -23.14 3.80
N LEU A 56 -2.05 -22.56 2.72
CA LEU A 56 -1.06 -21.48 2.80
C LEU A 56 -1.63 -20.21 3.43
N SER A 57 -2.89 -19.87 3.16
CA SER A 57 -3.61 -18.74 3.79
C SER A 57 -3.75 -18.84 5.32
N GLN A 58 -3.47 -20.01 5.92
CA GLN A 58 -3.45 -20.24 7.37
C GLN A 58 -2.03 -20.21 7.98
N VAL A 59 -0.96 -20.08 7.17
CA VAL A 59 0.43 -20.16 7.67
C VAL A 59 1.13 -18.80 7.58
N LYS A 60 1.42 -18.22 8.76
CA LYS A 60 2.35 -17.07 8.88
C LYS A 60 3.79 -17.54 8.63
N LEU A 61 4.22 -17.50 7.37
CA LEU A 61 5.56 -17.91 6.95
C LEU A 61 6.56 -16.77 7.11
N HIS A 62 7.38 -16.85 8.16
CA HIS A 62 8.56 -15.99 8.33
C HIS A 62 9.72 -16.51 7.46
N PHE A 63 9.86 -15.98 6.24
CA PHE A 63 10.96 -16.32 5.34
C PHE A 63 12.13 -15.33 5.46
N ASN A 64 13.18 -15.73 6.18
CA ASN A 64 14.48 -15.06 6.12
C ASN A 64 15.26 -15.53 4.88
N THR A 65 15.04 -14.88 3.74
CA THR A 65 15.78 -15.13 2.49
C THR A 65 16.80 -14.02 2.25
N THR A 66 18.08 -14.31 2.49
CA THR A 66 19.19 -13.40 2.20
C THR A 66 19.57 -13.48 0.72
N GLU A 67 18.98 -12.63 -0.12
CA GLU A 67 19.46 -12.38 -1.49
C GLU A 67 19.89 -10.93 -1.67
N ASN A 68 21.08 -10.75 -2.26
CA ASN A 68 21.70 -9.44 -2.45
C ASN A 68 21.05 -8.65 -3.60
N LYS A 69 19.86 -8.06 -3.36
CA LYS A 69 19.44 -6.88 -4.11
C LYS A 69 20.22 -5.66 -3.64
N ALA A 70 20.56 -4.77 -4.58
CA ALA A 70 21.25 -3.53 -4.28
C ALA A 70 20.47 -2.71 -3.25
N THR A 71 21.07 -2.52 -2.06
CA THR A 71 20.46 -1.77 -0.97
C THR A 71 20.49 -0.27 -1.31
N THR A 72 19.50 0.17 -2.08
CA THR A 72 18.99 1.54 -1.88
C THR A 72 18.45 1.54 -0.46
N THR A 73 19.22 2.08 0.48
CA THR A 73 18.77 2.25 1.85
C THR A 73 17.73 3.37 1.87
N GLN A 74 16.51 3.05 1.43
CA GLN A 74 15.34 3.71 1.98
C GLN A 74 15.35 3.39 3.47
N SER A 75 15.92 4.31 4.25
CA SER A 75 15.61 4.38 5.66
C SER A 75 14.09 4.47 5.77
N GLU A 76 13.47 3.47 6.38
CA GLU A 76 12.07 3.56 6.80
C GLU A 76 12.01 4.69 7.83
N GLN A 77 11.76 5.91 7.35
CA GLN A 77 11.55 7.06 8.21
C GLN A 77 10.20 6.88 8.89
N ASP A 78 10.20 6.40 10.13
CA ASP A 78 8.99 6.28 10.94
C ASP A 78 8.22 7.60 10.94
N THR A 79 6.96 7.56 10.51
CA THR A 79 6.09 8.73 10.51
C THR A 79 5.89 9.22 11.94
N LYS A 80 6.40 10.41 12.24
CA LYS A 80 6.20 11.10 13.53
C LYS A 80 4.75 11.54 13.65
N THR A 81 3.91 10.70 14.25
CA THR A 81 2.50 11.01 14.44
C THR A 81 2.27 11.98 15.59
N VAL A 82 1.32 12.89 15.38
CA VAL A 82 0.74 13.75 16.40
C VAL A 82 -0.51 13.05 16.95
N HIS A 83 -0.73 13.18 18.26
CA HIS A 83 -1.91 12.64 18.93
C HIS A 83 -2.65 13.73 19.71
N LEU A 84 -3.99 13.78 19.56
CA LEU A 84 -4.82 14.88 20.03
C LEU A 84 -6.15 14.37 20.59
N ASP A 85 -6.39 14.60 21.89
CA ASP A 85 -7.73 14.47 22.46
C ASP A 85 -8.52 15.76 22.22
N VAL A 86 -9.37 15.75 21.18
CA VAL A 86 -10.21 16.91 20.83
C VAL A 86 -11.37 17.15 21.81
N LEU A 87 -11.56 16.29 22.81
CA LEU A 87 -12.52 16.49 23.91
C LEU A 87 -11.83 17.01 25.19
N SER A 88 -10.51 17.19 25.16
CA SER A 88 -9.73 17.74 26.28
C SER A 88 -9.89 19.25 26.42
N TYR A 89 -9.74 19.74 27.66
CA TYR A 89 -9.67 21.16 27.96
C TYR A 89 -8.50 21.85 27.23
N ASP A 90 -7.35 21.16 27.14
CA ASP A 90 -6.14 21.70 26.52
C ASP A 90 -6.36 21.96 25.03
N PHE A 91 -7.02 21.04 24.31
CA PHE A 91 -7.42 21.26 22.92
C PHE A 91 -8.43 22.41 22.76
N SER A 92 -9.40 22.53 23.68
CA SER A 92 -10.32 23.67 23.68
C SER A 92 -9.57 25.01 23.76
N GLN A 93 -8.55 25.13 24.61
CA GLN A 93 -7.79 26.38 24.72
C GLN A 93 -6.80 26.59 23.55
N ASP A 94 -6.03 25.55 23.21
CA ASP A 94 -4.89 25.65 22.27
C ASP A 94 -5.30 25.66 20.78
N PHE A 95 -6.49 25.16 20.46
CA PHE A 95 -7.01 25.10 19.08
C PHE A 95 -8.35 25.81 18.88
N MET A 96 -9.36 25.56 19.73
CA MET A 96 -10.70 26.14 19.51
C MET A 96 -10.78 27.62 19.91
N HIS A 97 -10.07 28.01 20.97
CA HIS A 97 -10.06 29.38 21.51
C HIS A 97 -8.81 30.21 21.14
N SER A 98 -7.97 29.69 20.24
CA SER A 98 -6.73 30.33 19.77
C SER A 98 -6.72 30.48 18.25
N ASP A 99 -6.04 31.51 17.76
CA ASP A 99 -5.73 31.67 16.34
C ASP A 99 -4.68 30.62 15.92
N ARG A 100 -5.01 29.84 14.88
CA ARG A 100 -4.17 28.79 14.28
C ARG A 100 -4.19 28.80 12.76
N ILE A 101 -4.62 29.90 12.12
CA ILE A 101 -4.79 29.96 10.64
C ILE A 101 -3.46 29.74 9.89
N ASP A 102 -2.35 30.23 10.43
CA ASP A 102 -1.01 30.10 9.83
C ASP A 102 -0.35 28.75 10.11
N GLY A 103 -0.81 27.98 11.10
CA GLY A 103 -0.16 26.72 11.49
C GLY A 103 -0.55 26.13 12.84
N TYR A 104 -0.35 24.82 12.97
CA TYR A 104 -0.61 24.07 14.20
C TYR A 104 0.36 22.89 14.36
N GLN A 105 0.75 22.58 15.60
CA GLN A 105 1.61 21.42 15.95
C GLN A 105 2.94 21.33 15.16
N ASN A 106 3.49 22.47 14.73
CA ASN A 106 4.67 22.61 13.85
C ASN A 106 4.47 22.09 12.41
N PHE A 107 3.27 22.25 11.86
CA PHE A 107 3.00 22.36 10.43
C PHE A 107 2.51 23.78 10.16
N HIS A 108 2.91 24.41 9.06
CA HIS A 108 2.52 25.79 8.73
C HIS A 108 2.00 25.87 7.30
N ILE A 109 1.11 26.83 7.03
CA ILE A 109 0.63 27.11 5.68
C ILE A 109 1.81 27.56 4.81
N GLY A 110 1.92 27.03 3.59
CA GLY A 110 3.01 27.31 2.67
C GLY A 110 4.26 26.42 2.82
N ASP A 111 4.41 25.63 3.89
CA ASP A 111 5.50 24.63 4.02
C ASP A 111 5.48 23.68 2.81
N THR A 112 6.63 23.31 2.24
CA THR A 112 6.60 22.36 1.11
C THR A 112 6.42 20.93 1.63
N ARG A 113 5.70 20.09 0.86
CA ARG A 113 5.53 18.66 1.17
C ARG A 113 6.86 17.95 1.43
N LYS A 114 7.91 18.33 0.71
CA LYS A 114 9.25 17.77 0.87
C LYS A 114 9.85 18.10 2.24
N ASP A 115 9.65 19.32 2.74
CA ASP A 115 10.22 19.76 4.02
C ASP A 115 9.40 19.22 5.20
N VAL A 116 8.08 19.07 5.02
CA VAL A 116 7.22 18.31 5.92
C VAL A 116 7.67 16.85 5.99
N GLU A 117 7.81 16.14 4.87
CA GLU A 117 8.22 14.73 4.87
C GLU A 117 9.68 14.55 5.35
N ALA A 118 10.58 15.52 5.13
CA ALA A 118 11.93 15.50 5.69
C ALA A 118 11.95 15.60 7.22
N THR A 119 11.04 16.38 7.82
CA THR A 119 10.96 16.56 9.28
C THR A 119 10.07 15.52 9.97
N ARG A 120 9.07 14.98 9.28
CA ARG A 120 8.04 14.05 9.82
C ARG A 120 8.18 12.60 9.38
N GLY A 121 8.95 12.31 8.33
CA GLY A 121 8.81 11.07 7.56
C GLY A 121 7.63 11.14 6.58
N PRO A 122 7.46 10.16 5.67
CA PRO A 122 6.28 10.06 4.81
C PRO A 122 4.99 9.90 5.63
N PRO A 123 3.82 10.31 5.11
CA PRO A 123 2.53 10.14 5.80
C PRO A 123 2.10 8.67 5.89
N LYS A 124 1.32 8.31 6.93
CA LYS A 124 0.86 6.92 7.15
C LYS A 124 -0.22 6.47 6.16
N LYS A 125 -1.03 7.40 5.67
CA LYS A 125 -2.13 7.19 4.70
C LYS A 125 -2.54 8.54 4.08
N THR A 126 -3.29 8.49 2.99
CA THR A 126 -4.14 9.63 2.58
C THR A 126 -5.54 9.44 3.19
N VAL A 127 -6.24 10.54 3.47
CA VAL A 127 -7.67 10.59 3.79
C VAL A 127 -8.33 11.66 2.93
N GLU A 128 -9.57 11.44 2.50
CA GLU A 128 -10.36 12.47 1.80
C GLU A 128 -11.14 13.30 2.82
N ILE A 129 -11.06 14.63 2.72
CA ILE A 129 -11.82 15.58 3.53
C ILE A 129 -12.43 16.59 2.57
N ASP A 130 -13.77 16.64 2.47
CA ASP A 130 -14.47 17.63 1.64
C ASP A 130 -13.98 17.67 0.17
N GLY A 131 -13.77 16.48 -0.41
CA GLY A 131 -13.24 16.29 -1.77
C GLY A 131 -11.74 16.62 -1.96
N ARG A 132 -10.99 16.88 -0.87
CA ARG A 132 -9.54 17.14 -0.91
C ARG A 132 -8.76 15.97 -0.29
N ASP A 133 -7.72 15.51 -0.99
CA ASP A 133 -6.76 14.54 -0.48
C ASP A 133 -5.85 15.19 0.58
N ALA A 134 -5.83 14.61 1.79
CA ALA A 134 -5.00 15.06 2.91
C ALA A 134 -4.09 13.93 3.42
N ALA A 135 -2.80 14.23 3.57
CA ALA A 135 -1.77 13.31 4.05
C ALA A 135 -1.81 13.20 5.58
N SER A 136 -2.08 12.00 6.12
CA SER A 136 -2.28 11.78 7.57
C SER A 136 -0.97 11.54 8.33
N TYR A 137 -0.82 12.28 9.42
CA TYR A 137 0.28 12.23 10.38
C TYR A 137 -0.24 11.90 11.79
N GLY A 138 -1.15 10.93 11.89
CA GLY A 138 -1.86 10.60 13.14
C GLY A 138 -3.19 11.33 13.19
N ASP A 139 -3.45 12.03 14.28
CA ASP A 139 -4.69 12.80 14.50
C ASP A 139 -4.66 14.18 13.81
N LEU A 140 -3.76 14.34 12.83
CA LEU A 140 -3.68 15.44 11.88
C LEU A 140 -3.66 14.92 10.44
N ALA A 141 -4.25 15.67 9.51
CA ALA A 141 -4.10 15.48 8.08
C ALA A 141 -3.80 16.81 7.36
N ILE A 142 -2.96 16.75 6.33
CA ILE A 142 -2.37 17.92 5.67
C ILE A 142 -2.64 17.82 4.16
N SER A 143 -3.48 18.69 3.59
CA SER A 143 -3.64 18.77 2.12
C SER A 143 -2.71 19.79 1.51
N TYR A 144 -2.27 19.53 0.28
CA TYR A 144 -1.31 20.37 -0.44
C TYR A 144 -1.91 20.89 -1.74
N ASN A 145 -1.60 22.15 -2.05
CA ASN A 145 -1.99 22.78 -3.30
C ASN A 145 -1.25 22.19 -4.53
N ALA A 146 -1.57 22.71 -5.71
CA ALA A 146 -0.94 22.32 -6.97
C ALA A 146 0.59 22.60 -7.05
N GLN A 147 1.13 23.41 -6.14
CA GLN A 147 2.56 23.70 -5.99
C GLN A 147 3.24 22.80 -4.95
N HIS A 148 2.52 21.82 -4.39
CA HIS A 148 2.94 20.93 -3.31
C HIS A 148 3.31 21.65 -2.01
N GLN A 149 2.66 22.78 -1.74
CA GLN A 149 2.74 23.50 -0.46
C GLN A 149 1.51 23.23 0.40
N VAL A 150 1.67 23.23 1.72
CA VAL A 150 0.57 23.06 2.69
C VAL A 150 -0.49 24.14 2.46
N GLU A 151 -1.72 23.71 2.25
CA GLU A 151 -2.87 24.58 1.93
C GLU A 151 -3.93 24.54 3.05
N HIS A 152 -4.11 23.38 3.68
CA HIS A 152 -5.00 23.19 4.83
C HIS A 152 -4.37 22.25 5.87
N ILE A 153 -4.62 22.54 7.15
CA ILE A 153 -4.17 21.74 8.29
C ILE A 153 -5.42 21.30 9.08
N TYR A 154 -5.78 20.02 8.94
CA TYR A 154 -6.94 19.42 9.60
C TYR A 154 -6.50 18.66 10.84
N VAL A 155 -7.23 18.84 11.95
CA VAL A 155 -7.25 17.90 13.07
C VAL A 155 -8.29 16.83 12.75
N THR A 156 -7.86 15.57 12.68
CA THR A 156 -8.70 14.42 12.27
C THR A 156 -8.84 13.44 13.44
N PRO A 157 -9.79 13.66 14.36
CA PRO A 157 -9.94 12.82 15.55
C PRO A 157 -10.43 11.41 15.21
N HIS A 158 -10.18 10.45 16.10
CA HIS A 158 -10.68 9.08 15.98
C HIS A 158 -11.91 8.87 16.88
N GLU A 159 -12.98 8.28 16.32
CA GLU A 159 -14.20 7.85 17.02
C GLU A 159 -14.98 8.93 17.82
N VAL A 160 -14.76 10.21 17.54
CA VAL A 160 -15.50 11.31 18.20
C VAL A 160 -16.84 11.57 17.50
N THR A 161 -17.94 11.37 18.25
CA THR A 161 -19.27 11.71 17.77
C THR A 161 -19.55 13.21 17.82
N THR A 162 -20.42 13.66 16.92
CA THR A 162 -21.06 14.98 16.91
C THR A 162 -21.62 15.38 18.29
N ALA A 163 -22.29 14.45 18.97
CA ALA A 163 -22.86 14.67 20.30
C ALA A 163 -21.80 14.87 21.40
N GLN A 164 -20.71 14.09 21.39
CA GLN A 164 -19.58 14.31 22.31
C GLN A 164 -18.91 15.66 22.06
N PHE A 165 -18.70 16.02 20.80
CA PHE A 165 -18.07 17.28 20.43
C PHE A 165 -18.89 18.50 20.88
N ILE A 166 -20.21 18.49 20.62
CA ILE A 166 -21.14 19.51 21.14
C ILE A 166 -21.17 19.54 22.68
N GLY A 167 -21.03 18.38 23.33
CA GLY A 167 -20.98 18.28 24.80
C GLY A 167 -19.78 18.99 25.44
N VAL A 168 -18.70 19.24 24.69
CA VAL A 168 -17.50 19.97 25.16
C VAL A 168 -17.46 21.39 24.60
N HIS A 169 -17.67 21.56 23.30
CA HIS A 169 -17.46 22.83 22.57
C HIS A 169 -18.74 23.62 22.32
N GLN A 170 -19.87 23.18 22.88
CA GLN A 170 -21.22 23.74 22.68
C GLN A 170 -21.75 23.53 21.25
N ALA A 171 -22.91 24.10 20.93
CA ALA A 171 -23.47 24.03 19.57
C ALA A 171 -22.75 25.04 18.65
N PRO A 172 -22.57 24.73 17.35
CA PRO A 172 -21.98 25.67 16.39
C PRO A 172 -22.88 26.90 16.16
N ASN A 173 -22.25 27.99 15.75
CA ASN A 173 -22.92 29.27 15.46
C ASN A 173 -23.67 29.23 14.11
N MET A 174 -23.16 28.47 13.14
CA MET A 174 -23.79 28.25 11.84
C MET A 174 -23.52 26.82 11.34
N THR A 175 -24.43 26.27 10.53
CA THR A 175 -24.27 24.97 9.87
C THR A 175 -24.66 25.06 8.39
N ASP A 176 -23.80 24.57 7.50
CA ASP A 176 -24.06 24.39 6.08
C ASP A 176 -23.92 22.90 5.72
N GLY A 177 -25.06 22.20 5.66
CA GLY A 177 -25.11 20.75 5.49
C GLY A 177 -24.29 20.00 6.55
N ASN A 178 -23.21 19.36 6.10
CA ASN A 178 -22.29 18.57 6.92
C ASN A 178 -21.16 19.40 7.55
N ILE A 179 -21.07 20.71 7.24
CA ILE A 179 -20.05 21.62 7.74
C ILE A 179 -20.65 22.51 8.83
N TRP A 180 -19.95 22.63 9.96
CA TRP A 180 -20.32 23.50 11.07
C TRP A 180 -19.27 24.58 11.28
N TYR A 181 -19.70 25.75 11.74
CA TYR A 181 -18.84 26.90 11.98
C TYR A 181 -19.02 27.39 13.43
N TYR A 182 -17.91 27.46 14.16
CA TYR A 182 -17.84 28.06 15.49
C TYR A 182 -17.17 29.42 15.35
N ASP A 183 -17.99 30.46 15.40
CA ASP A 183 -17.62 31.87 15.36
C ASP A 183 -18.53 32.62 16.32
N SER A 184 -18.16 32.59 17.60
CA SER A 184 -18.91 33.19 18.69
C SER A 184 -18.45 34.61 19.03
N ARG A 185 -17.43 35.11 18.33
CA ARG A 185 -16.71 36.35 18.65
C ARG A 185 -16.22 37.03 17.37
N GLN A 186 -16.98 38.04 16.93
CA GLN A 186 -16.68 38.81 15.71
C GLN A 186 -15.35 39.61 15.78
N ASP A 187 -14.69 39.65 16.94
CA ASP A 187 -13.35 40.20 17.15
C ASP A 187 -12.20 39.19 17.00
N ASN A 188 -12.48 37.89 16.80
CA ASN A 188 -11.47 36.89 16.46
C ASN A 188 -11.05 37.01 14.98
N PRO A 189 -9.75 36.87 14.64
CA PRO A 189 -9.30 36.82 13.23
C PRO A 189 -9.63 35.48 12.51
N TYR A 190 -10.26 34.53 13.22
CA TYR A 190 -10.42 33.15 12.78
C TYR A 190 -11.80 32.57 13.13
N THR A 191 -12.23 31.60 12.33
CA THR A 191 -13.41 30.75 12.54
C THR A 191 -12.93 29.29 12.69
N ILE A 192 -13.55 28.48 13.57
CA ILE A 192 -13.34 27.02 13.51
C ILE A 192 -14.37 26.38 12.58
N LYS A 193 -13.90 25.68 11.56
CA LYS A 193 -14.70 24.90 10.62
C LYS A 193 -14.61 23.42 10.98
N VAL A 194 -15.75 22.78 11.27
CA VAL A 194 -15.84 21.36 11.63
C VAL A 194 -16.56 20.61 10.52
N TYR A 195 -15.95 19.54 10.03
CA TYR A 195 -16.50 18.64 9.03
C TYR A 195 -17.08 17.40 9.71
N THR A 196 -18.31 17.06 9.39
CA THR A 196 -19.04 15.94 9.99
C THR A 196 -19.51 14.92 8.95
N GLN A 197 -19.64 13.66 9.36
CA GLN A 197 -20.19 12.59 8.52
C GLN A 197 -20.73 11.47 9.41
N ASN A 198 -21.93 10.95 9.13
CA ASN A 198 -22.53 9.81 9.84
C ASN A 198 -22.48 9.94 11.38
N ASP A 199 -22.90 11.10 11.90
CA ASP A 199 -22.86 11.48 13.32
C ASP A 199 -21.46 11.50 13.97
N GLN A 200 -20.38 11.50 13.19
CA GLN A 200 -18.99 11.68 13.64
C GLN A 200 -18.39 13.01 13.17
N VAL A 201 -17.42 13.53 13.93
CA VAL A 201 -16.52 14.61 13.50
C VAL A 201 -15.35 13.96 12.76
N ILE A 202 -15.17 14.30 11.48
CA ILE A 202 -14.12 13.71 10.62
C ILE A 202 -12.90 14.63 10.47
N ALA A 203 -13.10 15.94 10.55
CA ALA A 203 -12.02 16.93 10.53
C ALA A 203 -12.44 18.23 11.23
N ILE A 204 -11.46 18.96 11.76
CA ILE A 204 -11.59 20.28 12.39
C ILE A 204 -10.47 21.15 11.80
N GLU A 205 -10.79 22.37 11.42
CA GLU A 205 -9.89 23.30 10.73
C GLU A 205 -10.03 24.70 11.34
N ASN A 206 -8.92 25.45 11.45
CA ASN A 206 -8.92 26.85 11.89
C ASN A 206 -8.70 27.69 10.63
N ILE A 207 -9.71 28.46 10.22
CA ILE A 207 -9.71 29.23 8.96
C ILE A 207 -9.80 30.74 9.23
N PRO A 208 -9.41 31.61 8.30
CA PRO A 208 -9.70 33.04 8.39
C PRO A 208 -11.20 33.31 8.59
N GLN A 209 -11.52 34.37 9.34
CA GLN A 209 -12.89 34.75 9.68
C GLN A 209 -13.81 34.93 8.46
N ILE A 210 -15.10 34.57 8.61
CA ILE A 210 -16.15 34.59 7.55
C ILE A 210 -17.33 35.54 7.84
#